data_AF-A0A9R0TA58-F1
#
_entry.id   AF-A0A9R0TA58-F1
#
_cell.length_a   1.000
_cell.length_b   1.000
_cell.length_c   1.000
_cell.angle_alpha   90.00
_cell.angle_beta   90.00
_cell.angle_gamma   90.00
#
_symmetry.space_group_name_H-M   'P 1'
#
loop_
_entity.id
_entity.type
_entity.pdbx_description
1 polymer ?
#
loop_
_entity_poly.entity_id
_entity_poly.type
_entity_poly.pdbx_seq_one_letter_code
_entity_poly.pdbx_strand_id
1 'polypeptide(L)'
;MRGKKPLKELTLSVPAQETPVDKFLTASGTFKDGELRLNQRGLQLISEENGDEHQSTKMKVEDVQLSMDDLEMIQVIGKGSGGVVQLVRHKWVGTFYALKGIQMNIQESVRKQIVQELKINQATQSPHIVLCHQSFYHNGVIYLVLEYMDRGSLADIIKQVKTILEPYLAVLCKQVLEGLLYLHHERHVIHRDIKPSNLLVNHKGEVKITDFGVSAVLASSIGQRDTFVGTYNYMAPERISGSSYDYKSDIWSLGLVILECAIGRFPYTPPEGEGWLSFYELLEAIVDQPPPSAPADQFSPEFCSFISSWLYTTTWHEKL
;
A
#
# COMPACT_ATOMS: atom_id res chain seq x y z
N MET A 1 63.53 -10.29 20.84
CA MET A 1 62.49 -11.23 20.37
C MET A 1 61.11 -10.64 20.65
N ARG A 2 60.33 -10.34 19.60
CA ARG A 2 58.86 -10.37 19.51
C ARG A 2 58.48 -9.87 18.12
N GLY A 3 58.33 -10.80 17.17
CA GLY A 3 57.92 -10.51 15.79
C GLY A 3 56.42 -10.21 15.73
N LYS A 4 56.04 -9.13 15.04
CA LYS A 4 54.64 -8.85 14.69
C LYS A 4 54.20 -9.83 13.60
N LYS A 5 53.14 -10.61 13.85
CA LYS A 5 52.45 -11.40 12.81
C LYS A 5 51.67 -10.45 11.89
N PRO A 6 51.72 -10.62 10.55
CA PRO A 6 50.84 -9.88 9.66
C PRO A 6 49.38 -10.37 9.81
N LEU A 7 48.44 -9.44 9.73
CA LEU A 7 47.00 -9.71 9.70
C LEU A 7 46.65 -10.44 8.40
N LYS A 8 45.90 -11.54 8.49
CA LYS A 8 45.34 -12.24 7.33
C LYS A 8 44.31 -11.33 6.65
N GLU A 9 44.47 -11.09 5.35
CA GLU A 9 43.40 -10.53 4.52
C GLU A 9 42.20 -11.49 4.54
N LEU A 10 41.03 -10.96 4.94
CA LEU A 10 39.76 -11.64 4.82
C LEU A 10 39.32 -11.57 3.35
N THR A 11 39.53 -12.65 2.60
CA THR A 11 38.92 -12.83 1.28
C THR A 11 37.43 -13.12 1.45
N LEU A 12 36.61 -12.06 1.37
CA LEU A 12 35.17 -12.17 1.21
C LEU A 12 34.86 -12.62 -0.22
N SER A 13 34.63 -13.91 -0.41
CA SER A 13 34.00 -14.44 -1.62
C SER A 13 32.49 -14.21 -1.54
N VAL A 14 31.96 -13.39 -2.46
CA VAL A 14 30.52 -13.30 -2.70
C VAL A 14 30.05 -14.67 -3.25
N PRO A 15 29.01 -15.31 -2.69
CA PRO A 15 28.47 -16.54 -3.25
C PRO A 15 28.06 -16.30 -4.71
N ALA A 16 28.40 -17.23 -5.60
CA ALA A 16 27.95 -17.14 -6.99
C ALA A 16 26.41 -17.08 -7.03
N GLN A 17 25.90 -16.07 -7.71
CA GLN A 17 24.47 -15.85 -7.90
C GLN A 17 23.89 -17.05 -8.67
N GLU A 18 23.12 -17.91 -8.01
CA GLU A 18 22.64 -19.18 -8.62
C GLU A 18 21.62 -19.01 -9.74
N THR A 19 21.28 -17.78 -10.14
CA THR A 19 20.52 -17.54 -11.37
C THR A 19 20.82 -16.16 -11.97
N PRO A 20 21.25 -16.08 -13.24
CA PRO A 20 21.41 -14.83 -13.97
C PRO A 20 20.07 -14.14 -14.25
N VAL A 21 20.07 -12.80 -14.15
CA VAL A 21 18.92 -11.87 -14.31
C VAL A 21 18.22 -12.02 -15.69
N ASP A 22 18.96 -12.52 -16.67
CA ASP A 22 18.60 -12.76 -18.06
C ASP A 22 17.65 -13.95 -18.27
N LYS A 23 17.40 -14.80 -17.27
CA LYS A 23 16.42 -15.89 -17.40
C LYS A 23 14.96 -15.44 -17.38
N PHE A 24 14.65 -14.31 -16.74
CA PHE A 24 13.27 -13.84 -16.53
C PHE A 24 12.92 -12.60 -17.36
N LEU A 25 13.93 -11.96 -17.95
CA LEU A 25 13.79 -10.78 -18.81
C LEU A 25 14.29 -11.12 -20.21
N THR A 26 13.37 -11.16 -21.19
CA THR A 26 13.80 -11.21 -22.59
C THR A 26 14.21 -9.80 -23.06
N ALA A 27 15.08 -9.72 -24.06
CA ALA A 27 15.50 -8.46 -24.71
C ALA A 27 14.32 -7.57 -25.17
N SER A 28 13.11 -8.12 -25.25
CA SER A 28 11.86 -7.40 -25.56
C SER A 28 11.22 -6.65 -24.38
N GLY A 29 11.83 -6.68 -23.18
CA GLY A 29 11.24 -6.08 -21.98
C GLY A 29 10.03 -6.84 -21.43
N THR A 30 9.92 -8.14 -21.73
CA THR A 30 8.88 -9.04 -21.17
C THR A 30 9.43 -9.72 -19.92
N PHE A 31 8.66 -9.68 -18.82
CA PHE A 31 8.86 -10.52 -17.64
C PHE A 31 8.15 -11.87 -17.81
N LYS A 32 8.82 -12.99 -17.51
CA LYS A 32 8.23 -14.34 -17.50
C LYS A 32 8.59 -15.09 -16.21
N ASP A 33 7.62 -15.68 -15.52
CA ASP A 33 7.83 -16.57 -14.36
C ASP A 33 6.87 -17.75 -14.39
N GLY A 34 7.38 -18.97 -14.63
CA GLY A 34 6.55 -20.15 -14.86
C GLY A 34 5.60 -19.95 -16.04
N GLU A 35 4.30 -20.10 -15.79
CA GLU A 35 3.24 -19.84 -16.77
C GLU A 35 2.84 -18.35 -16.87
N LEU A 36 3.51 -17.44 -16.18
CA LEU A 36 3.10 -16.03 -16.16
C LEU A 36 3.97 -15.18 -17.05
N ARG A 37 3.33 -14.27 -17.76
CA ARG A 37 3.98 -13.27 -18.60
C ARG A 37 3.41 -11.90 -18.27
N LEU A 38 4.27 -10.95 -17.91
CA LEU A 38 3.91 -9.53 -17.78
C LEU A 38 4.70 -8.73 -18.82
N ASN A 39 3.99 -8.02 -19.70
CA ASN A 39 4.59 -7.24 -20.78
C ASN A 39 3.74 -5.98 -21.06
N GLN A 40 4.00 -5.31 -22.19
CA GLN A 40 3.26 -4.11 -22.61
C GLN A 40 1.80 -4.37 -22.97
N ARG A 41 1.42 -5.62 -23.27
CA ARG A 41 0.04 -6.08 -23.53
C ARG A 41 -0.69 -6.49 -22.25
N GLY A 42 -0.01 -6.54 -21.11
CA GLY A 42 -0.60 -6.84 -19.81
C GLY A 42 -0.03 -8.08 -19.14
N LEU A 43 -0.71 -8.53 -18.08
CA LEU A 43 -0.48 -9.81 -17.42
C LEU A 43 -1.23 -10.92 -18.19
N GLN A 44 -0.54 -12.01 -18.55
CA GLN A 44 -1.07 -13.15 -19.31
C GLN A 44 -0.62 -14.48 -18.70
N LEU A 45 -1.46 -15.52 -18.81
CA LEU A 45 -1.11 -16.92 -18.58
C LEU A 45 -0.66 -17.57 -19.89
N ILE A 46 0.47 -18.28 -19.86
CA ILE A 46 1.13 -18.90 -21.03
C ILE A 46 0.38 -20.17 -21.47
N SER A 47 -0.57 -20.68 -20.67
CA SER A 47 -1.35 -21.89 -20.95
C SER A 47 -2.50 -21.72 -21.96
N GLU A 48 -2.81 -20.50 -22.42
CA GLU A 48 -3.94 -20.21 -23.34
C GLU A 48 -3.53 -19.69 -24.73
N GLU A 49 -2.41 -20.16 -25.29
CA GLU A 49 -2.15 -20.03 -26.73
C GLU A 49 -2.51 -21.34 -27.45
N ASN A 50 -3.81 -21.64 -27.57
CA ASN A 50 -4.37 -22.52 -28.60
C ASN A 50 -5.90 -22.37 -28.62
N GLY A 51 -6.44 -21.62 -29.59
CA GLY A 51 -7.84 -21.76 -30.00
C GLY A 51 -8.60 -20.48 -30.33
N ASP A 52 -8.73 -20.24 -31.63
CA ASP A 52 -9.87 -19.62 -32.32
C ASP A 52 -10.01 -18.09 -32.38
N GLU A 53 -9.62 -17.60 -33.56
CA GLU A 53 -10.11 -16.37 -34.18
C GLU A 53 -11.60 -16.49 -34.55
N HIS A 54 -12.29 -15.35 -34.51
CA HIS A 54 -13.63 -15.04 -35.02
C HIS A 54 -14.84 -15.39 -34.13
N GLN A 55 -15.40 -14.35 -33.49
CA GLN A 55 -16.80 -13.96 -33.75
C GLN A 55 -17.10 -12.52 -33.31
N SER A 56 -17.66 -11.74 -34.23
CA SER A 56 -18.15 -10.38 -34.03
C SER A 56 -19.45 -10.40 -33.22
N THR A 57 -19.46 -9.78 -32.04
CA THR A 57 -20.67 -9.41 -31.31
C THR A 57 -20.50 -8.04 -30.66
N LYS A 58 -21.59 -7.26 -30.57
CA LYS A 58 -21.65 -5.89 -30.04
C LYS A 58 -20.91 -5.76 -28.69
N MET A 59 -19.86 -4.96 -28.67
CA MET A 59 -19.04 -4.70 -27.48
C MET A 59 -19.83 -3.97 -26.39
N LYS A 60 -19.83 -4.54 -25.18
CA LYS A 60 -20.10 -3.80 -23.94
C LYS A 60 -18.83 -3.03 -23.55
N VAL A 61 -19.00 -1.90 -22.87
CA VAL A 61 -17.92 -0.98 -22.44
C VAL A 61 -16.91 -1.65 -21.48
N GLU A 62 -17.23 -2.84 -20.96
CA GLU A 62 -16.45 -3.57 -19.96
C GLU A 62 -15.27 -4.37 -20.55
N ASP A 63 -15.18 -4.57 -21.88
CA ASP A 63 -14.15 -5.39 -22.53
C ASP A 63 -13.17 -4.55 -23.39
N VAL A 64 -12.88 -3.30 -23.01
CA VAL A 64 -11.83 -2.54 -23.69
C VAL A 64 -10.47 -3.02 -23.18
N GLN A 65 -9.77 -3.79 -24.01
CA GLN A 65 -8.41 -4.23 -23.74
C GLN A 65 -7.50 -2.99 -23.63
N LEU A 66 -7.16 -2.60 -22.41
CA LEU A 66 -6.32 -1.43 -22.14
C LEU A 66 -4.90 -1.68 -22.67
N SER A 67 -4.41 -0.75 -23.48
CA SER A 67 -3.00 -0.65 -23.88
C SER A 67 -2.36 0.59 -23.29
N MET A 68 -1.07 0.52 -22.94
CA MET A 68 -0.31 1.70 -22.50
C MET A 68 -0.32 2.82 -23.55
N ASP A 69 -0.30 2.48 -24.84
CA ASP A 69 -0.31 3.46 -25.92
C ASP A 69 -1.64 4.22 -26.02
N ASP A 70 -2.72 3.68 -25.46
CA ASP A 70 -4.06 4.30 -25.45
C ASP A 70 -4.29 5.23 -24.24
N LEU A 71 -3.33 5.31 -23.32
CA LEU A 71 -3.41 6.14 -22.13
C LEU A 71 -2.66 7.46 -22.34
N GLU A 72 -3.40 8.57 -22.36
CA GLU A 72 -2.85 9.92 -22.43
C GLU A 72 -2.63 10.48 -21.01
N MET A 73 -1.41 10.92 -20.71
CA MET A 73 -1.09 11.53 -19.42
C MET A 73 -1.66 12.94 -19.33
N ILE A 74 -2.43 13.19 -18.26
CA ILE A 74 -3.05 14.49 -17.98
C ILE A 74 -2.21 15.27 -16.98
N GLN A 75 -1.97 14.68 -15.81
CA GLN A 75 -1.20 15.31 -14.72
C GLN A 75 -0.67 14.27 -13.74
N VAL A 76 0.31 14.67 -12.92
CA VAL A 76 0.75 13.87 -11.76
C VAL A 76 -0.17 14.16 -10.58
N ILE A 77 -0.74 13.11 -9.97
CA ILE A 77 -1.67 13.22 -8.84
C ILE A 77 -1.09 12.69 -7.52
N GLY A 78 0.03 11.97 -7.56
CA GLY A 78 0.71 11.49 -6.36
C GLY A 78 2.17 11.16 -6.59
N LYS A 79 2.99 11.38 -5.56
CA LYS A 79 4.38 10.91 -5.49
C LYS A 79 4.63 10.37 -4.08
N GLY A 80 5.09 9.14 -3.97
CA GLY A 80 5.33 8.51 -2.68
C GLY A 80 6.41 7.43 -2.76
N SER A 81 6.59 6.69 -1.66
CA SER A 81 7.54 5.58 -1.56
C SER A 81 7.29 4.48 -2.59
N GLY A 82 6.03 4.28 -2.97
CA GLY A 82 5.62 3.32 -4.00
C GLY A 82 5.74 3.82 -5.44
N GLY A 83 6.32 5.01 -5.69
CA GLY A 83 6.52 5.56 -7.02
C GLY A 83 5.61 6.76 -7.35
N VAL A 84 5.36 6.97 -8.65
CA VAL A 84 4.61 8.13 -9.16
C VAL A 84 3.23 7.68 -9.64
N VAL A 85 2.20 8.43 -9.29
CA VAL A 85 0.81 8.22 -9.72
C VAL A 85 0.40 9.36 -10.65
N GLN A 86 -0.07 9.01 -11.84
CA GLN A 86 -0.50 9.94 -12.87
C GLN A 86 -1.99 9.78 -13.14
N LEU A 87 -2.72 10.89 -13.27
CA LEU A 87 -4.04 10.88 -13.88
C LEU A 87 -3.85 10.70 -15.39
N VAL A 88 -4.45 9.66 -15.93
CA VAL A 88 -4.44 9.38 -17.37
C VAL A 88 -5.85 9.31 -17.89
N ARG A 89 -6.02 9.59 -19.18
CA ARG A 89 -7.29 9.47 -19.89
C ARG A 89 -7.13 8.46 -21.02
N HIS A 90 -8.04 7.52 -21.11
CA HIS A 90 -8.06 6.60 -22.24
C HIS A 90 -8.55 7.34 -23.50
N LYS A 91 -7.74 7.35 -24.57
CA LYS A 91 -7.94 8.20 -25.76
C LYS A 91 -9.30 8.02 -26.42
N TRP A 92 -9.78 6.78 -26.50
CA TRP A 92 -10.97 6.43 -27.28
C TRP A 92 -12.28 6.58 -26.48
N VAL A 93 -12.34 5.98 -25.30
CA VAL A 93 -13.52 6.00 -24.40
C VAL A 93 -13.60 7.29 -23.57
N GLY A 94 -12.48 7.98 -23.37
CA GLY A 94 -12.42 9.20 -22.58
C GLY A 94 -12.45 9.00 -21.06
N THR A 95 -12.49 7.77 -20.58
CA THR A 95 -12.47 7.40 -19.15
C THR A 95 -11.15 7.78 -18.49
N PHE A 96 -11.23 8.26 -17.25
CA PHE A 96 -10.06 8.60 -16.44
C PHE A 96 -9.62 7.41 -15.56
N TYR A 97 -8.32 7.22 -15.44
CA TYR A 97 -7.67 6.22 -14.60
C TYR A 97 -6.52 6.83 -13.81
N ALA A 98 -6.14 6.17 -12.72
CA ALA A 98 -4.90 6.44 -12.01
C ALA A 98 -3.83 5.43 -12.47
N LEU A 99 -2.76 5.91 -13.11
CA LEU A 99 -1.62 5.10 -13.55
C LEU A 99 -0.50 5.20 -12.51
N LYS A 100 -0.27 4.12 -11.76
CA LYS A 100 0.80 4.03 -10.76
C LYS A 100 2.01 3.33 -11.35
N GLY A 101 3.13 4.04 -11.45
CA GLY A 101 4.42 3.50 -11.91
C GLY A 101 5.35 3.16 -10.75
N ILE A 102 5.75 1.89 -10.66
CA ILE A 102 6.63 1.34 -9.61
C ILE A 102 7.96 0.95 -10.27
N GLN A 103 9.04 1.67 -9.93
CA GLN A 103 10.37 1.37 -10.45
C GLN A 103 10.91 0.08 -9.81
N MET A 104 11.24 -0.89 -10.66
CA MET A 104 11.76 -2.18 -10.22
C MET A 104 13.29 -2.14 -10.20
N ASN A 105 13.86 -1.57 -9.14
CA ASN A 105 15.31 -1.57 -8.93
C ASN A 105 15.79 -2.79 -8.10
N ILE A 106 15.04 -3.89 -8.16
CA ILE A 106 15.06 -4.92 -7.11
C ILE A 106 15.55 -6.28 -7.61
N GLN A 107 16.17 -7.02 -6.69
CA GLN A 107 16.59 -8.42 -6.81
C GLN A 107 15.44 -9.34 -7.30
N GLU A 108 15.80 -10.41 -7.99
CA GLU A 108 14.90 -11.41 -8.61
C GLU A 108 13.80 -11.93 -7.65
N SER A 109 14.16 -12.20 -6.39
CA SER A 109 13.26 -12.75 -5.37
C SER A 109 12.08 -11.83 -5.05
N VAL A 110 12.32 -10.53 -4.99
CA VAL A 110 11.31 -9.51 -4.70
C VAL A 110 10.36 -9.34 -5.88
N ARG A 111 10.89 -9.44 -7.09
CA ARG A 111 10.11 -9.33 -8.32
C ARG A 111 9.02 -10.40 -8.40
N LYS A 112 9.34 -11.65 -8.02
CA LYS A 112 8.36 -12.75 -7.98
C LYS A 112 7.24 -12.50 -6.98
N GLN A 113 7.59 -12.01 -5.80
CA GLN A 113 6.60 -11.63 -4.79
C GLN A 113 5.67 -10.52 -5.31
N ILE A 114 6.22 -9.49 -5.95
CA ILE A 114 5.40 -8.40 -6.54
C ILE A 114 4.39 -8.96 -7.54
N VAL A 115 4.80 -9.86 -8.45
CA VAL A 115 3.90 -10.41 -9.47
C VAL A 115 2.79 -11.25 -8.86
N GLN A 116 3.07 -12.01 -7.80
CA GLN A 116 2.04 -12.74 -7.07
C GLN A 116 1.03 -11.80 -6.42
N GLU A 117 1.50 -10.70 -5.79
CA GLU A 117 0.63 -9.68 -5.20
C GLU A 117 -0.22 -8.96 -6.26
N LEU A 118 0.34 -8.70 -7.46
CA LEU A 118 -0.40 -8.11 -8.57
C LEU A 118 -1.60 -8.95 -9.01
N LYS A 119 -1.47 -10.29 -9.00
CA LYS A 119 -2.60 -11.18 -9.30
C LYS A 119 -3.72 -11.03 -8.29
N ILE A 120 -3.38 -10.99 -7.00
CA ILE A 120 -4.36 -10.84 -5.93
C ILE A 120 -5.07 -9.50 -6.08
N ASN A 121 -4.29 -8.45 -6.39
CA ASN A 121 -4.79 -7.10 -6.63
C ASN A 121 -5.75 -7.04 -7.83
N GLN A 122 -5.40 -7.62 -8.98
CA GLN A 122 -6.28 -7.67 -10.16
C GLN A 122 -7.53 -8.55 -9.98
N ALA A 123 -7.39 -9.65 -9.25
CA ALA A 123 -8.51 -10.55 -9.02
C ALA A 123 -9.51 -9.99 -7.99
N THR A 124 -9.22 -8.86 -7.33
CA THR A 124 -10.05 -8.31 -6.25
C THR A 124 -11.35 -7.70 -6.78
N GLN A 125 -12.46 -8.07 -6.15
CA GLN A 125 -13.82 -7.70 -6.53
C GLN A 125 -14.60 -7.22 -5.30
N SER A 126 -14.15 -6.12 -4.69
CA SER A 126 -14.81 -5.50 -3.53
C SER A 126 -15.12 -4.04 -3.82
N PRO A 127 -16.33 -3.53 -3.47
CA PRO A 127 -16.67 -2.12 -3.63
C PRO A 127 -15.84 -1.20 -2.73
N HIS A 128 -15.12 -1.75 -1.74
CA HIS A 128 -14.32 -0.97 -0.78
C HIS A 128 -12.81 -1.13 -0.99
N ILE A 129 -12.40 -1.73 -2.12
CA ILE A 129 -11.02 -1.84 -2.55
C ILE A 129 -10.88 -1.18 -3.91
N VAL A 130 -9.82 -0.40 -4.10
CA VAL A 130 -9.54 0.24 -5.40
C VAL A 130 -9.30 -0.83 -6.45
N LEU A 131 -10.12 -0.80 -7.49
CA LEU A 131 -10.07 -1.72 -8.61
C LEU A 131 -8.80 -1.50 -9.43
N CYS A 132 -8.07 -2.58 -9.67
CA CYS A 132 -6.97 -2.63 -10.61
C CYS A 132 -7.46 -3.24 -11.93
N HIS A 133 -7.62 -2.40 -12.94
CA HIS A 133 -8.10 -2.80 -14.26
C HIS A 133 -7.06 -3.60 -15.02
N GLN A 134 -5.80 -3.15 -15.00
CA GLN A 134 -4.73 -3.79 -15.74
C GLN A 134 -3.35 -3.47 -15.14
N SER A 135 -2.38 -4.35 -15.38
CA SER A 135 -0.98 -4.12 -15.03
C SER A 135 -0.09 -4.35 -16.25
N PHE A 136 0.94 -3.52 -16.41
CA PHE A 136 1.91 -3.60 -17.50
C PHE A 136 3.33 -3.61 -16.95
N TYR A 137 4.26 -4.12 -17.75
CA TYR A 137 5.68 -3.97 -17.51
C TYR A 137 6.37 -3.37 -18.73
N HIS A 138 7.08 -2.26 -18.51
CA HIS A 138 7.79 -1.55 -19.56
C HIS A 138 9.03 -0.86 -18.99
N ASN A 139 10.19 -1.05 -19.63
CA ASN A 139 11.46 -0.40 -19.30
C ASN A 139 11.84 -0.43 -17.80
N GLY A 140 11.66 -1.58 -17.13
CA GLY A 140 12.00 -1.70 -15.71
C GLY A 140 10.97 -1.12 -14.75
N VAL A 141 9.79 -0.73 -15.23
CA VAL A 141 8.72 -0.16 -14.42
C VAL A 141 7.47 -1.02 -14.54
N ILE A 142 6.85 -1.33 -13.40
CA ILE A 142 5.50 -1.92 -13.36
C ILE A 142 4.50 -0.78 -13.31
N TYR A 143 3.54 -0.79 -14.23
CA TYR A 143 2.46 0.18 -14.27
C TYR A 143 1.15 -0.49 -13.87
N LEU A 144 0.41 0.10 -12.95
CA LEU A 144 -0.92 -0.33 -12.54
C LEU A 144 -1.95 0.69 -13.00
N VAL A 145 -2.94 0.24 -13.77
CA VAL A 145 -4.11 1.04 -14.15
C VAL A 145 -5.19 0.81 -13.11
N LEU A 146 -5.38 1.80 -12.26
CA LEU A 146 -6.34 1.78 -11.17
C LEU A 146 -7.55 2.64 -11.51
N GLU A 147 -8.71 2.32 -10.93
CA GLU A 147 -9.84 3.24 -10.98
C GLU A 147 -9.45 4.60 -10.37
N TYR A 148 -9.99 5.68 -10.95
CA TYR A 148 -9.68 7.03 -10.49
C TYR A 148 -10.67 7.47 -9.40
N MET A 149 -10.12 7.85 -8.23
CA MET A 149 -10.86 8.37 -7.09
C MET A 149 -10.74 9.90 -7.04
N ASP A 150 -11.76 10.60 -7.51
CA ASP A 150 -11.70 12.03 -7.88
C ASP A 150 -11.74 13.04 -6.73
N ARG A 151 -11.84 12.57 -5.48
CA ARG A 151 -11.65 13.40 -4.28
C ARG A 151 -10.31 13.21 -3.61
N GLY A 152 -9.42 12.40 -4.20
CA GLY A 152 -8.09 12.14 -3.68
C GLY A 152 -8.13 11.26 -2.43
N SER A 153 -7.13 11.42 -1.58
CA SER A 153 -6.98 10.64 -0.36
C SER A 153 -7.63 11.31 0.85
N LEU A 154 -7.88 10.54 1.90
CA LEU A 154 -8.33 11.07 3.17
C LEU A 154 -7.30 12.05 3.77
N ALA A 155 -6.00 11.87 3.50
CA ALA A 155 -4.97 12.84 3.86
C ALA A 155 -5.19 14.22 3.20
N ASP A 156 -5.65 14.24 1.94
CA ASP A 156 -5.94 15.49 1.23
C ASP A 156 -7.19 16.17 1.80
N ILE A 157 -8.20 15.37 2.17
CA ILE A 157 -9.44 15.84 2.78
C ILE A 157 -9.15 16.47 4.15
N ILE A 158 -8.48 15.76 5.07
CA ILE A 158 -8.17 16.27 6.42
C ILE A 158 -7.38 17.58 6.34
N LYS A 159 -6.43 17.70 5.41
CA LYS A 159 -5.67 18.96 5.21
C LYS A 159 -6.58 20.15 4.91
N GLN A 160 -7.65 19.93 4.15
CA GLN A 160 -8.61 20.95 3.72
C GLN A 160 -9.65 21.25 4.82
N VAL A 161 -10.30 20.22 5.38
CA VAL A 161 -11.44 20.41 6.31
C VAL A 161 -11.04 20.48 7.78
N LYS A 162 -9.78 20.14 8.10
CA LYS A 162 -9.22 20.01 9.46
C LYS A 162 -9.81 18.85 10.26
N THR A 163 -11.12 18.81 10.48
CA THR A 163 -11.79 17.75 11.24
C THR A 163 -12.97 17.19 10.48
N ILE A 164 -13.32 15.93 10.77
CA ILE A 164 -14.49 15.25 10.20
C ILE A 164 -15.43 14.91 11.35
N LEU A 165 -16.72 15.27 11.21
CA LEU A 165 -17.71 15.00 12.23
C LEU A 165 -17.99 13.50 12.38
N GLU A 166 -18.28 13.09 13.61
CA GLU A 166 -18.50 11.69 14.00
C GLU A 166 -19.49 10.93 13.10
N PRO A 167 -20.66 11.47 12.68
CA PRO A 167 -21.57 10.74 11.80
C PRO A 167 -20.95 10.39 10.43
N TYR A 168 -20.10 11.27 9.88
CA TYR A 168 -19.41 11.00 8.62
C TYR A 168 -18.27 10.01 8.83
N LEU A 169 -17.57 10.08 9.97
CA LEU A 169 -16.56 9.09 10.35
C LEU A 169 -17.17 7.69 10.47
N ALA A 170 -18.37 7.55 11.02
CA ALA A 170 -19.05 6.26 11.11
C ALA A 170 -19.28 5.64 9.73
N VAL A 171 -19.73 6.43 8.75
CA VAL A 171 -19.94 5.97 7.36
C VAL A 171 -18.62 5.60 6.69
N LEU A 172 -17.59 6.43 6.85
CA LEU A 172 -16.24 6.15 6.33
C LEU A 172 -15.68 4.87 6.93
N CYS A 173 -15.73 4.77 8.26
CA CYS A 173 -15.22 3.64 9.03
C CYS A 173 -15.87 2.32 8.61
N LYS A 174 -17.21 2.32 8.45
CA LYS A 174 -17.95 1.15 7.95
C LYS A 174 -17.40 0.65 6.61
N GLN A 175 -17.22 1.54 5.63
CA GLN A 175 -16.72 1.18 4.31
C GLN A 175 -15.28 0.61 4.38
N VAL A 176 -14.40 1.23 5.17
CA VAL A 176 -13.02 0.74 5.33
C VAL A 176 -12.99 -0.62 6.03
N LEU A 177 -13.84 -0.84 7.04
CA LEU A 177 -13.97 -2.14 7.69
C LEU A 177 -14.49 -3.22 6.75
N GLU A 178 -15.45 -2.91 5.88
CA GLU A 178 -15.93 -3.84 4.85
C GLU A 178 -14.79 -4.21 3.87
N GLY A 179 -13.93 -3.25 3.51
CA GLY A 179 -12.71 -3.50 2.73
C GLY A 179 -11.69 -4.36 3.45
N LEU A 180 -11.40 -4.08 4.72
CA LEU A 180 -10.48 -4.89 5.54
C LEU A 180 -10.99 -6.31 5.75
N LEU A 181 -12.29 -6.47 6.05
CA LEU A 181 -12.95 -7.77 6.19
C LEU A 181 -12.74 -8.62 4.94
N TYR A 182 -12.98 -8.04 3.76
CA TYR A 182 -12.75 -8.69 2.48
C TYR A 182 -11.27 -9.11 2.31
N LEU A 183 -10.32 -8.20 2.57
CA LEU A 183 -8.89 -8.53 2.44
C LEU A 183 -8.46 -9.65 3.39
N HIS A 184 -8.88 -9.58 4.65
CA HIS A 184 -8.47 -10.51 5.71
C HIS A 184 -9.11 -11.89 5.54
N HIS A 185 -10.40 -11.95 5.23
CA HIS A 185 -11.16 -13.20 5.24
C HIS A 185 -11.28 -13.86 3.87
N GLU A 186 -11.45 -13.09 2.79
CA GLU A 186 -11.64 -13.66 1.45
C GLU A 186 -10.32 -13.78 0.69
N ARG A 187 -9.37 -12.87 0.96
CA ARG A 187 -8.06 -12.85 0.27
C ARG A 187 -6.89 -13.30 1.13
N HIS A 188 -7.07 -13.42 2.44
CA HIS A 188 -6.01 -13.76 3.40
C HIS A 188 -4.79 -12.83 3.29
N VAL A 189 -5.06 -11.54 3.06
CA VAL A 189 -4.05 -10.49 2.93
C VAL A 189 -4.15 -9.54 4.11
N ILE A 190 -3.02 -9.26 4.77
CA ILE A 190 -2.89 -8.16 5.73
C ILE A 190 -2.40 -6.94 4.95
N HIS A 191 -3.03 -5.78 5.10
CA HIS A 191 -2.67 -4.58 4.35
C HIS A 191 -1.31 -3.99 4.78
N ARG A 192 -1.07 -3.86 6.09
CA ARG A 192 0.20 -3.42 6.71
C ARG A 192 0.60 -1.97 6.50
N ASP A 193 -0.24 -1.15 5.88
CA ASP A 193 0.06 0.27 5.57
C ASP A 193 -1.23 1.08 5.50
N ILE A 194 -2.17 0.81 6.43
CA ILE A 194 -3.38 1.62 6.55
C ILE A 194 -2.98 2.98 7.12
N LYS A 195 -3.28 4.04 6.35
CA LYS A 195 -3.00 5.44 6.67
C LYS A 195 -3.89 6.33 5.81
N PRO A 196 -4.06 7.64 6.13
CA PRO A 196 -4.99 8.50 5.41
C PRO A 196 -4.68 8.64 3.91
N SER A 197 -3.41 8.52 3.50
CA SER A 197 -3.03 8.58 2.07
C SER A 197 -3.45 7.34 1.27
N ASN A 198 -3.74 6.22 1.93
CA ASN A 198 -4.10 4.94 1.30
C ASN A 198 -5.61 4.66 1.37
N LEU A 199 -6.40 5.62 1.87
CA LEU A 199 -7.86 5.59 1.85
C LEU A 199 -8.35 6.66 0.88
N LEU A 200 -8.88 6.24 -0.26
CA LEU A 200 -9.28 7.14 -1.35
C LEU A 200 -10.79 7.37 -1.35
N VAL A 201 -11.19 8.56 -1.78
CA VAL A 201 -12.60 8.99 -1.80
C VAL A 201 -12.97 9.50 -3.19
N ASN A 202 -14.22 9.29 -3.59
CA ASN A 202 -14.78 9.87 -4.82
C ASN A 202 -16.04 10.72 -4.56
N HIS A 203 -16.53 11.41 -5.58
CA HIS A 203 -17.70 12.30 -5.49
C HIS A 203 -19.01 11.57 -5.14
N LYS A 204 -19.07 10.24 -5.28
CA LYS A 204 -20.22 9.43 -4.88
C LYS A 204 -20.24 9.14 -3.38
N GLY A 205 -19.18 9.50 -2.65
CA GLY A 205 -19.01 9.21 -1.22
C GLY A 205 -18.48 7.80 -0.95
N GLU A 206 -18.00 7.10 -1.98
CA GLU A 206 -17.35 5.80 -1.81
C GLU A 206 -15.96 5.99 -1.21
N VAL A 207 -15.62 5.15 -0.24
CA VAL A 207 -14.30 5.09 0.38
C VAL A 207 -13.68 3.73 0.07
N LYS A 208 -12.49 3.74 -0.53
CA LYS A 208 -11.81 2.54 -0.96
C LYS A 208 -10.36 2.49 -0.49
N ILE A 209 -9.90 1.30 -0.13
CA ILE A 209 -8.53 1.03 0.27
C ILE A 209 -7.67 0.81 -0.98
N THR A 210 -6.50 1.44 -1.05
CA THR A 210 -5.51 1.24 -2.12
C THR A 210 -4.18 0.76 -1.54
N ASP A 211 -3.24 0.37 -2.41
CA ASP A 211 -1.84 0.13 -2.04
C ASP A 211 -1.61 -1.06 -1.09
N PHE A 212 -2.49 -2.05 -1.14
CA PHE A 212 -2.30 -3.36 -0.50
C PHE A 212 -1.36 -4.27 -1.32
N GLY A 213 -0.72 -5.23 -0.65
CA GLY A 213 0.09 -6.29 -1.29
C GLY A 213 1.46 -5.86 -1.79
N VAL A 214 1.52 -4.96 -2.79
CA VAL A 214 2.79 -4.53 -3.42
C VAL A 214 3.61 -3.67 -2.47
N SER A 215 2.97 -2.83 -1.65
CA SER A 215 3.65 -1.95 -0.70
C SER A 215 4.40 -2.72 0.40
N ALA A 216 3.87 -3.87 0.83
CA ALA A 216 4.53 -4.71 1.84
C ALA A 216 5.82 -5.35 1.31
N VAL A 217 5.80 -5.78 0.04
CA VAL A 217 6.97 -6.37 -0.65
C VAL A 217 8.01 -5.30 -0.97
N LEU A 218 7.59 -4.09 -1.34
CA LEU A 218 8.50 -2.96 -1.53
C LEU A 218 9.13 -2.51 -0.20
N ALA A 219 8.35 -2.45 0.89
CA ALA A 219 8.83 -2.06 2.21
C ALA A 219 9.87 -3.02 2.79
N SER A 220 9.77 -4.33 2.51
CA SER A 220 10.76 -5.32 2.95
C SER A 220 12.05 -5.30 2.13
N SER A 221 12.02 -4.72 0.94
CA SER A 221 13.09 -4.84 -0.06
C SER A 221 13.87 -3.55 -0.29
N ILE A 222 13.23 -2.41 -0.09
CA ILE A 222 13.82 -1.10 -0.30
C ILE A 222 14.35 -0.60 1.05
N GLY A 223 15.64 -0.82 1.28
CA GLY A 223 16.40 -0.19 2.36
C GLY A 223 16.69 1.30 2.15
N GLN A 224 15.77 2.07 1.55
CA GLN A 224 15.96 3.52 1.36
C GLN A 224 15.67 4.26 2.65
N ARG A 225 16.71 4.93 3.18
CA ARG A 225 16.79 5.50 4.52
C ARG A 225 16.29 6.96 4.64
N ASP A 226 15.90 7.62 3.56
CA ASP A 226 15.88 9.11 3.56
C ASP A 226 14.50 9.80 3.43
N THR A 227 13.36 9.07 3.46
CA THR A 227 12.01 9.70 3.42
C THR A 227 11.01 9.14 4.45
N PHE A 228 11.51 8.56 5.55
CA PHE A 228 10.75 7.58 6.34
C PHE A 228 9.87 8.11 7.49
N VAL A 229 9.94 9.39 7.84
CA VAL A 229 9.34 9.91 9.09
C VAL A 229 7.80 9.83 9.11
N GLY A 230 7.11 9.76 7.96
CA GLY A 230 5.64 9.72 7.90
C GLY A 230 4.98 8.34 7.75
N THR A 231 5.73 7.29 7.39
CA THR A 231 5.15 5.97 7.06
C THR A 231 4.87 5.12 8.30
N TYR A 232 5.58 5.35 9.40
CA TYR A 232 5.48 4.53 10.62
C TYR A 232 4.42 4.99 11.61
N ASN A 233 3.84 6.17 11.42
CA ASN A 233 2.92 6.79 12.39
C ASN A 233 1.74 5.88 12.78
N TYR A 234 1.28 5.05 11.85
CA TYR A 234 0.11 4.20 12.05
C TYR A 234 0.49 2.76 12.43
N MET A 235 1.78 2.47 12.62
CA MET A 235 2.25 1.12 12.90
C MET A 235 1.80 0.65 14.28
N ALA A 236 1.32 -0.58 14.35
CA ALA A 236 0.91 -1.22 15.59
C ALA A 236 2.12 -1.64 16.45
N PRO A 237 2.03 -1.58 17.79
CA PRO A 237 3.16 -1.81 18.71
C PRO A 237 3.77 -3.21 18.58
N GLU A 238 2.96 -4.24 18.30
CA GLU A 238 3.41 -5.61 18.07
C GLU A 238 4.28 -5.72 16.80
N ARG A 239 4.03 -4.87 15.79
CA ARG A 239 4.87 -4.80 14.59
C ARG A 239 6.21 -4.11 14.86
N ILE A 240 6.21 -3.10 15.73
CA ILE A 240 7.43 -2.38 16.13
C ILE A 240 8.33 -3.31 16.95
N SER A 241 7.73 -4.10 17.84
CA SER A 241 8.43 -5.04 18.73
C SER A 241 8.89 -6.33 18.02
N GLY A 242 8.57 -6.50 16.73
CA GLY A 242 8.92 -7.69 15.96
C GLY A 242 8.17 -8.96 16.35
N SER A 243 7.03 -8.84 17.04
CA SER A 243 6.15 -9.97 17.38
C SER A 243 5.38 -10.47 16.16
N SER A 244 4.75 -11.64 16.27
CA SER A 244 3.83 -12.13 15.25
C SER A 244 2.69 -11.13 15.09
N TYR A 245 2.58 -10.53 13.91
CA TYR A 245 1.51 -9.59 13.57
C TYR A 245 0.38 -10.32 12.86
N ASP A 246 -0.85 -9.87 13.10
CA ASP A 246 -2.06 -10.44 12.55
C ASP A 246 -2.96 -9.35 11.95
N TYR A 247 -4.20 -9.71 11.64
CA TYR A 247 -5.21 -8.78 11.12
C TYR A 247 -5.50 -7.60 12.06
N LYS A 248 -5.21 -7.70 13.36
CA LYS A 248 -5.43 -6.62 14.34
C LYS A 248 -4.50 -5.43 14.12
N SER A 249 -3.33 -5.63 13.52
CA SER A 249 -2.44 -4.52 13.20
C SER A 249 -3.08 -3.49 12.23
N ASP A 250 -3.92 -3.95 11.30
CA ASP A 250 -4.66 -3.04 10.40
C ASP A 250 -5.79 -2.31 11.15
N ILE A 251 -6.41 -2.96 12.17
CA ILE A 251 -7.44 -2.35 13.02
C ILE A 251 -6.84 -1.25 13.91
N TRP A 252 -5.67 -1.49 14.49
CA TRP A 252 -4.90 -0.46 15.20
C TRP A 252 -4.64 0.75 14.31
N SER A 253 -4.09 0.49 13.12
CA SER A 253 -3.76 1.53 12.15
C SER A 253 -5.00 2.36 11.79
N LEU A 254 -6.14 1.69 11.56
CA LEU A 254 -7.42 2.34 11.30
C LEU A 254 -7.91 3.17 12.51
N GLY A 255 -7.74 2.69 13.74
CA GLY A 255 -8.08 3.44 14.96
C GLY A 255 -7.35 4.78 15.04
N LEU A 256 -6.04 4.78 14.73
CA LEU A 256 -5.25 6.02 14.68
C LEU A 256 -5.72 6.95 13.55
N VAL A 257 -6.06 6.41 12.37
CA VAL A 257 -6.60 7.19 11.25
C VAL A 257 -7.93 7.85 11.61
N ILE A 258 -8.88 7.10 12.17
CA ILE A 258 -10.20 7.63 12.53
C ILE A 258 -10.08 8.69 13.63
N LEU A 259 -9.22 8.46 14.63
CA LEU A 259 -8.97 9.44 15.68
C LEU A 259 -8.31 10.72 15.11
N GLU A 260 -7.32 10.59 14.23
CA GLU A 260 -6.70 11.73 13.53
C GLU A 260 -7.73 12.55 12.75
N CYS A 261 -8.63 11.89 12.02
CA CYS A 261 -9.69 12.57 11.27
C CYS A 261 -10.65 13.32 12.20
N ALA A 262 -10.93 12.77 13.38
CA ALA A 262 -11.83 13.37 14.36
C ALA A 262 -11.23 14.63 15.00
N ILE A 263 -9.96 14.56 15.43
CA ILE A 263 -9.29 15.64 16.17
C ILE A 263 -8.48 16.59 15.28
N GLY A 264 -8.28 16.24 14.00
CA GLY A 264 -7.63 17.04 12.97
C GLY A 264 -6.11 17.13 13.07
N ARG A 265 -5.50 16.27 13.87
CA ARG A 265 -4.05 16.15 14.06
C ARG A 265 -3.72 14.72 14.45
N PHE A 266 -2.49 14.29 14.15
CA PHE A 266 -2.05 12.96 14.53
C PHE A 266 -2.11 12.77 16.07
N PRO A 267 -2.62 11.63 16.60
CA PRO A 267 -3.01 11.54 18.02
C PRO A 267 -1.85 11.47 19.01
N TYR A 268 -0.67 11.00 18.60
CA TYR A 268 0.52 11.04 19.46
C TYR A 268 1.21 12.41 19.38
N THR A 269 1.36 13.04 20.54
CA THR A 269 2.11 14.30 20.69
C THR A 269 3.46 14.06 21.35
N PRO A 270 4.51 14.77 20.91
CA PRO A 270 5.81 14.71 21.57
C PRO A 270 5.72 15.28 23.00
N PRO A 271 6.57 14.82 23.92
CA PRO A 271 6.72 15.43 25.24
C PRO A 271 7.07 16.91 25.10
N GLU A 272 6.44 17.77 25.91
CA GLU A 272 6.83 19.18 26.11
C GLU A 272 6.66 20.15 24.92
N GLY A 273 6.04 19.73 23.81
CA GLY A 273 5.68 20.64 22.70
C GLY A 273 6.86 21.04 21.80
N GLU A 274 8.06 20.56 22.09
CA GLU A 274 9.17 20.50 21.14
C GLU A 274 8.89 19.29 20.23
N GLY A 275 8.84 19.49 18.91
CA GLY A 275 8.49 18.43 17.96
C GLY A 275 9.30 17.14 18.17
N TRP A 276 8.81 15.99 17.69
CA TRP A 276 9.57 14.73 17.74
C TRP A 276 10.99 14.93 17.20
N LEU A 277 12.01 14.68 18.02
CA LEU A 277 13.42 14.87 17.62
C LEU A 277 13.84 13.75 16.66
N SER A 278 13.17 12.59 16.74
CA SER A 278 13.40 11.44 15.88
C SER A 278 12.14 10.59 15.73
N PHE A 279 12.03 9.85 14.62
CA PHE A 279 10.95 8.87 14.46
C PHE A 279 11.04 7.74 15.49
N TYR A 280 12.23 7.44 16.03
CA TYR A 280 12.41 6.44 17.07
C TYR A 280 11.65 6.80 18.36
N GLU A 281 11.57 8.09 18.71
CA GLU A 281 10.82 8.54 19.88
C GLU A 281 9.31 8.33 19.71
N LEU A 282 8.79 8.45 18.49
CA LEU A 282 7.40 8.12 18.20
C LEU A 282 7.16 6.60 18.31
N LEU A 283 8.07 5.78 17.79
CA LEU A 283 7.96 4.32 17.92
C LEU A 283 8.02 3.90 19.39
N GLU A 284 8.91 4.51 20.16
CA GLU A 284 8.99 4.36 21.60
C GLU A 284 7.68 4.84 22.24
N ALA A 285 7.10 5.98 21.89
CA ALA A 285 5.81 6.39 22.45
C ALA A 285 4.66 5.43 22.11
N ILE A 286 4.66 4.81 20.93
CA ILE A 286 3.63 3.82 20.57
C ILE A 286 3.75 2.54 21.42
N VAL A 287 4.97 2.11 21.74
CA VAL A 287 5.27 0.89 22.51
C VAL A 287 5.35 1.14 24.03
N ASP A 288 5.82 2.33 24.41
CA ASP A 288 6.17 2.81 25.76
C ASP A 288 5.36 4.05 26.31
N GLN A 289 4.30 4.55 25.65
CA GLN A 289 3.21 5.32 26.29
C GLN A 289 1.79 4.73 26.13
N PRO A 290 0.84 5.03 27.06
CA PRO A 290 -0.55 4.59 26.91
C PRO A 290 -1.14 5.03 25.56
N PRO A 291 -1.99 4.20 24.94
CA PRO A 291 -2.58 4.51 23.65
C PRO A 291 -3.44 5.78 23.72
N PRO A 292 -3.49 6.58 22.65
CA PRO A 292 -4.31 7.78 22.62
C PRO A 292 -5.79 7.42 22.67
N SER A 293 -6.58 8.29 23.31
CA SER A 293 -8.03 8.15 23.44
C SER A 293 -8.76 9.35 22.84
N ALA A 294 -10.02 9.13 22.46
CA ALA A 294 -10.88 10.23 22.04
C ALA A 294 -11.26 11.10 23.26
N PRO A 295 -11.19 12.45 23.16
CA PRO A 295 -11.63 13.35 24.23
C PRO A 295 -13.11 13.18 24.57
N ALA A 296 -13.42 12.68 25.77
CA ALA A 296 -14.79 12.35 26.20
C ALA A 296 -15.70 13.58 26.36
N ASP A 297 -15.12 14.79 26.41
CA ASP A 297 -15.83 16.07 26.43
C ASP A 297 -16.28 16.52 25.02
N GLN A 298 -15.73 15.91 23.96
CA GLN A 298 -15.96 16.32 22.57
C GLN A 298 -16.71 15.28 21.73
N PHE A 299 -16.62 14.00 22.10
CA PHE A 299 -17.15 12.88 21.32
C PHE A 299 -18.14 12.03 22.11
N SER A 300 -18.97 11.26 21.40
CA SER A 300 -19.92 10.37 22.04
C SER A 300 -19.23 9.26 22.87
N PRO A 301 -19.89 8.73 23.92
CA PRO A 301 -19.40 7.56 24.63
C PRO A 301 -19.15 6.36 23.71
N GLU A 302 -19.99 6.18 22.69
CA GLU A 302 -19.88 5.13 21.69
C GLU A 302 -18.60 5.27 20.87
N PHE A 303 -18.29 6.47 20.37
CA PHE A 303 -17.06 6.74 19.64
C PHE A 303 -15.82 6.54 20.52
N CYS A 304 -15.86 7.04 21.75
CA CYS A 304 -14.76 6.87 22.70
C CYS A 304 -14.50 5.38 23.01
N SER A 305 -15.55 4.61 23.24
CA SER A 305 -15.48 3.17 23.47
C SER A 305 -14.92 2.43 22.25
N PHE A 306 -15.36 2.82 21.06
CA PHE A 306 -14.94 2.22 19.80
C PHE A 306 -13.45 2.43 19.53
N ILE A 307 -12.94 3.66 19.68
CA ILE A 307 -11.51 3.97 19.56
C ILE A 307 -10.68 3.22 20.61
N SER A 308 -11.13 3.23 21.87
CA SER A 308 -10.42 2.56 22.96
C SER A 308 -10.30 1.05 22.74
N SER A 309 -11.31 0.42 22.13
CA SER A 309 -11.31 -1.01 21.83
C SER A 309 -10.32 -1.38 20.72
N TRP A 310 -10.02 -0.45 19.81
CA TRP A 310 -9.12 -0.68 18.67
C TRP A 310 -7.67 -0.33 18.96
N LEU A 311 -7.45 0.64 19.85
CA LEU A 311 -6.14 1.04 20.33
C LEU A 311 -5.76 0.32 21.63
N TYR A 312 -6.39 -0.82 21.91
CA TYR A 312 -6.01 -1.66 23.04
C TYR A 312 -4.73 -2.43 22.72
N THR A 313 -3.77 -2.43 23.66
CA THR A 313 -2.57 -3.28 23.58
C THR A 313 -2.44 -4.10 24.85
N THR A 314 -2.12 -5.39 24.73
CA THR A 314 -1.74 -6.23 25.87
C THR A 314 -0.37 -5.88 26.43
N THR A 315 0.56 -5.42 25.59
CA THR A 315 1.94 -5.03 25.98
C THR A 315 1.99 -3.93 27.03
N TRP A 316 0.99 -3.04 27.03
CA TRP A 316 0.80 -2.02 28.06
C TRP A 316 0.36 -2.56 29.40
N HIS A 317 -0.65 -3.42 29.38
CA HIS A 317 -1.29 -3.92 30.58
C HIS A 317 -0.44 -4.98 31.29
N GLU A 318 0.51 -5.62 30.61
CA GLU A 318 1.49 -6.52 31.24
C GLU A 318 2.61 -5.77 32.00
N LYS A 319 2.76 -4.45 31.81
CA LYS A 319 3.73 -3.61 32.54
C LYS A 319 3.14 -2.97 33.82
N LEU A 320 1.83 -3.11 34.06
CA LEU A 320 1.11 -2.66 35.26
C LEU A 320 0.91 -3.81 36.25
#